data_AF-A0A9X3GBJ8-F1
#
_entry.id   AF-A0A9X3GBJ8-F1
#
_cell.length_a   1.000
_cell.length_b   1.000
_cell.length_c   1.000
_cell.angle_alpha   90.00
_cell.angle_beta   90.00
_cell.angle_gamma   90.00
#
_symmetry.space_group_name_H-M   'P 1'
#
loop_
_entity.id
_entity.type
_entity.pdbx_description
1 polymer ?
#
loop_
_entity_poly.entity_id
_entity_poly.type
_entity_poly.pdbx_seq_one_letter_code
_entity_poly.pdbx_strand_id
1 'polypeptide(L)'
;MSSAEETAQWFVDVWADEVRGRVRDVREDRKRFDDLDHAYERGEWTITERDLLTRGQQLWVAQHHLVWATNQLEQWVRRLARERGKPEAEPDPVLTALRDALEHLDDAVLDEDIASAGPGKGNRALRRLPGSQLYIGTFGSHRMFGLVDPEDIERRALAIVTTADRLEQQAEDYVHDLMARGEWPPGDGDVDE
;
A
#
# COMPACT_ATOMS: atom_id res chain seq x y z
N MET A 1 -22.35 -11.81 11.49
CA MET A 1 -20.93 -11.40 11.54
C MET A 1 -20.50 -11.32 12.99
N SER A 2 -19.25 -11.65 13.30
CA SER A 2 -18.72 -11.47 14.66
C SER A 2 -18.32 -10.00 14.90
N SER A 3 -18.24 -9.57 16.15
CA SER A 3 -17.74 -8.21 16.47
C SER A 3 -16.32 -7.97 15.96
N ALA A 4 -15.48 -9.02 15.91
CA ALA A 4 -14.14 -8.95 15.37
C ALA A 4 -14.13 -8.81 13.84
N GLU A 5 -15.05 -9.48 13.16
CA GLU A 5 -15.25 -9.38 11.71
C GLU A 5 -15.73 -7.97 11.32
N GLU A 6 -16.74 -7.43 12.00
CA GLU A 6 -17.25 -6.07 11.79
C GLU A 6 -16.15 -5.02 12.00
N THR A 7 -15.34 -5.19 13.04
CA THR A 7 -14.21 -4.29 13.31
C THR A 7 -13.16 -4.37 12.20
N ALA A 8 -12.84 -5.57 11.72
CA ALA A 8 -11.87 -5.76 10.65
C ALA A 8 -12.37 -5.13 9.33
N GLN A 9 -13.65 -5.30 8.99
CA GLN A 9 -14.26 -4.67 7.83
C GLN A 9 -14.18 -3.14 7.91
N TRP A 10 -14.52 -2.56 9.06
CA TRP A 10 -14.42 -1.12 9.25
C TRP A 10 -13.00 -0.59 9.01
N PHE A 11 -11.97 -1.30 9.48
CA PHE A 11 -10.59 -0.92 9.20
C PHE A 11 -10.21 -1.08 7.73
N VAL A 12 -10.71 -2.10 7.03
CA VAL A 12 -10.52 -2.23 5.57
C VAL A 12 -11.10 -1.01 4.86
N ASP A 13 -12.31 -0.59 5.21
CA ASP A 13 -12.97 0.57 4.60
C ASP A 13 -12.18 1.87 4.85
N VAL A 14 -11.77 2.09 6.11
CA VAL A 14 -10.97 3.26 6.53
C VAL A 14 -9.65 3.34 5.74
N TRP A 15 -8.91 2.24 5.63
CA TRP A 15 -7.63 2.24 4.95
C TRP A 15 -7.77 2.26 3.43
N ALA A 16 -8.84 1.69 2.86
CA ALA A 16 -9.13 1.80 1.43
C ALA A 16 -9.42 3.26 1.04
N ASP A 17 -10.19 3.99 1.85
CA ASP A 17 -10.44 5.41 1.63
C ASP A 17 -9.19 6.27 1.83
N GLU A 18 -8.36 5.97 2.84
CA GLU A 18 -7.08 6.64 3.04
C GLU A 18 -6.15 6.44 1.84
N VAL A 19 -6.03 5.21 1.30
CA VAL A 19 -5.22 4.94 0.10
C VAL A 19 -5.69 5.78 -1.08
N ARG A 20 -7.00 5.82 -1.37
CA ARG A 20 -7.56 6.65 -2.45
C ARG A 20 -7.25 8.13 -2.25
N GLY A 21 -7.43 8.63 -1.02
CA GLY A 21 -7.10 10.00 -0.65
C GLY A 21 -5.62 10.33 -0.89
N ARG A 22 -4.72 9.46 -0.44
CA ARG A 22 -3.27 9.64 -0.56
C ARG A 22 -2.76 9.56 -1.99
N VAL A 23 -3.35 8.72 -2.83
CA VAL A 23 -3.02 8.68 -4.26
C VAL A 23 -3.30 10.03 -4.91
N ARG A 24 -4.47 10.62 -4.61
CA ARG A 24 -4.79 11.98 -5.07
C ARG A 24 -3.81 13.01 -4.53
N ASP A 25 -3.52 13.00 -3.23
CA ASP A 25 -2.59 13.95 -2.60
C ASP A 25 -1.19 13.87 -3.23
N VAL A 26 -0.65 12.67 -3.43
CA VAL A 26 0.67 12.46 -4.06
C VAL A 26 0.69 13.00 -5.48
N ARG A 27 -0.39 12.82 -6.25
CA ARG A 27 -0.49 13.37 -7.61
C ARG A 27 -0.50 14.89 -7.62
N GLU A 28 -1.28 15.50 -6.72
CA GLU A 28 -1.34 16.94 -6.59
C GLU A 28 0.03 17.52 -6.19
N ASP A 29 0.69 16.90 -5.20
CA ASP A 29 2.00 17.36 -4.74
C ASP A 29 3.10 17.12 -5.76
N ARG A 30 3.04 16.02 -6.54
CA ARG A 30 3.93 15.80 -7.68
C ARG A 30 3.77 16.91 -8.70
N LYS A 31 2.53 17.18 -9.14
CA LYS A 31 2.25 18.25 -10.11
C LYS A 31 2.77 19.60 -9.62
N ARG A 32 2.54 19.92 -8.35
CA ARG A 32 3.01 21.17 -7.73
C ARG A 32 4.53 21.25 -7.64
N PHE A 33 5.20 20.13 -7.40
CA PHE A 33 6.66 20.04 -7.42
C PHE A 33 7.17 20.27 -8.84
N ASP A 34 6.62 19.57 -9.84
CA ASP A 34 7.02 19.69 -11.23
C ASP A 34 6.80 21.13 -11.74
N ASP A 35 5.64 21.74 -11.46
CA ASP A 35 5.35 23.13 -11.84
C ASP A 35 6.39 24.11 -11.25
N LEU A 36 6.82 23.88 -10.00
CA LEU A 36 7.82 24.69 -9.31
C LEU A 36 9.23 24.47 -9.88
N ASP A 37 9.59 23.22 -10.18
CA ASP A 37 10.86 22.82 -10.80
C ASP A 37 11.03 23.49 -12.16
N HIS A 38 10.02 23.38 -13.02
CA HIS A 38 10.03 24.05 -14.33
C HIS A 38 10.09 25.58 -14.20
N ALA A 39 9.46 26.19 -13.19
CA ALA A 39 9.55 27.63 -12.95
C ALA A 39 10.97 28.04 -12.53
N TYR A 40 11.60 27.26 -11.66
CA TYR A 40 12.98 27.46 -11.26
C TYR A 40 13.96 27.33 -12.45
N GLU A 41 13.82 26.29 -13.28
CA GLU A 41 14.64 26.07 -14.48
C GLU A 41 14.52 27.21 -15.50
N ARG A 42 13.34 27.84 -15.63
CA ARG A 42 13.14 29.03 -16.46
C ARG A 42 13.80 30.30 -15.90
N GLY A 43 14.36 30.24 -14.69
CA GLY A 43 14.97 31.38 -14.01
C GLY A 43 13.96 32.36 -13.45
N GLU A 44 12.78 31.89 -13.03
CA GLU A 44 11.81 32.75 -12.33
C GLU A 44 12.39 33.23 -11.00
N TRP A 45 12.74 34.52 -10.95
CA TRP A 45 13.47 35.17 -9.85
C TRP A 45 12.77 35.13 -8.48
N THR A 46 11.47 34.82 -8.44
CA THR A 46 10.70 34.65 -7.20
C THR A 46 10.84 33.25 -6.58
N ILE A 47 11.36 32.27 -7.32
CA ILE A 47 11.51 30.89 -6.87
C ILE A 47 12.95 30.64 -6.46
N THR A 48 13.14 30.07 -5.28
CA THR A 48 14.45 29.71 -4.75
C THR A 48 14.66 28.20 -4.73
N GLU A 49 15.92 27.76 -4.68
CA GLU A 49 16.27 26.35 -4.48
C GLU A 49 15.67 25.79 -3.17
N ARG A 50 15.54 26.64 -2.16
CA ARG A 50 14.90 26.27 -0.88
C ARG A 50 13.41 25.95 -1.05
N ASP A 51 12.72 26.63 -1.97
CA ASP A 51 11.31 26.35 -2.26
C ASP A 51 11.17 24.96 -2.88
N LEU A 52 12.06 24.61 -3.83
CA LEU A 52 12.13 23.27 -4.41
C LEU A 52 12.38 22.22 -3.35
N LEU A 53 13.37 22.44 -2.48
CA LEU A 53 13.73 21.47 -1.44
C LEU A 53 12.59 21.26 -0.44
N THR A 54 11.91 22.33 -0.03
CA THR A 54 10.74 22.25 0.86
C THR A 54 9.61 21.46 0.21
N ARG A 55 9.38 21.68 -1.08
CA ARG A 55 8.33 20.98 -1.82
C ARG A 55 8.68 19.52 -2.08
N GLY A 56 9.93 19.22 -2.38
CA GLY A 56 10.45 17.86 -2.51
C GLY A 56 10.27 17.07 -1.22
N GLN A 57 10.58 17.66 -0.07
CA GLN A 57 10.35 17.03 1.25
C GLN A 57 8.86 16.69 1.48
N GLN A 58 7.95 17.59 1.13
CA GLN A 58 6.51 17.34 1.25
C GLN A 58 6.07 16.17 0.37
N LEU A 59 6.51 16.16 -0.89
CA LEU A 59 6.23 15.08 -1.83
C LEU A 59 6.76 13.74 -1.33
N TRP A 60 8.00 13.72 -0.83
CA TRP A 60 8.62 12.50 -0.29
C TRP A 60 7.83 11.94 0.89
N VAL A 61 7.39 12.80 1.83
CA VAL A 61 6.56 12.39 2.98
C VAL A 61 5.20 11.86 2.53
N ALA A 62 4.54 12.53 1.57
CA ALA A 62 3.26 12.07 1.03
C ALA A 62 3.38 10.68 0.38
N GLN A 63 4.44 10.47 -0.40
CA GLN A 63 4.76 9.18 -1.01
C GLN A 63 4.99 8.09 0.04
N HIS A 64 5.73 8.40 1.11
CA HIS A 64 5.97 7.48 2.21
C HIS A 64 4.66 7.11 2.94
N HIS A 65 3.78 8.07 3.21
CA HIS A 65 2.47 7.80 3.81
C HIS A 65 1.59 6.90 2.94
N LEU A 66 1.60 7.06 1.62
CA LEU A 66 0.85 6.19 0.71
C LEU A 66 1.31 4.72 0.81
N VAL A 67 2.63 4.48 0.90
CA VAL A 67 3.17 3.12 1.09
C VAL A 67 2.68 2.53 2.41
N TRP A 68 2.71 3.30 3.50
CA TRP A 68 2.23 2.82 4.81
C TRP A 68 0.73 2.56 4.85
N ALA A 69 -0.08 3.45 4.28
CA ALA A 69 -1.53 3.27 4.19
C ALA A 69 -1.87 1.99 3.41
N THR A 70 -1.14 1.72 2.32
CA THR A 70 -1.32 0.51 1.52
C THR A 70 -0.97 -0.76 2.32
N ASN A 71 0.15 -0.75 3.05
CA ASN A 71 0.53 -1.88 3.92
C ASN A 71 -0.49 -2.12 5.04
N GLN A 72 -1.08 -1.06 5.62
CA GLN A 72 -2.15 -1.22 6.61
C GLN A 72 -3.40 -1.86 5.98
N LEU A 73 -3.79 -1.44 4.78
CA LEU A 73 -4.90 -2.05 4.04
C LEU A 73 -4.66 -3.56 3.82
N GLU A 74 -3.48 -3.96 3.35
CA GLU A 74 -3.15 -5.37 3.13
C GLU A 74 -3.28 -6.20 4.42
N GLN A 75 -2.79 -5.68 5.54
CA GLN A 75 -2.86 -6.37 6.84
C GLN A 75 -4.31 -6.55 7.31
N TRP A 76 -5.15 -5.51 7.15
CA TRP A 76 -6.55 -5.58 7.55
C TRP A 76 -7.39 -6.47 6.64
N VAL A 77 -7.14 -6.49 5.33
CA VAL A 77 -7.81 -7.43 4.43
C VAL A 77 -7.47 -8.88 4.79
N ARG A 78 -6.21 -9.19 5.09
CA ARG A 78 -5.81 -10.52 5.56
C ARG A 78 -6.42 -10.88 6.91
N ARG A 79 -6.53 -9.91 7.82
CA ARG A 79 -7.22 -10.11 9.10
C ARG A 79 -8.70 -10.41 8.87
N LEU A 80 -9.38 -9.67 8.01
CA LEU A 80 -10.78 -9.89 7.65
C LEU A 80 -10.99 -11.28 7.03
N ALA A 81 -10.09 -11.71 6.14
CA ALA A 81 -10.13 -13.06 5.57
C ALA A 81 -10.07 -14.15 6.65
N ARG A 82 -9.19 -14.01 7.65
CA ARG A 82 -9.13 -14.92 8.80
C ARG A 82 -10.42 -14.96 9.62
N GLU A 83 -10.99 -13.80 9.93
CA GLU A 83 -12.25 -13.72 10.69
C GLU A 83 -13.41 -14.39 9.93
N ARG A 84 -13.36 -14.36 8.60
CA ARG A 84 -14.32 -15.03 7.71
C ARG A 84 -14.01 -16.50 7.44
N GLY A 85 -12.94 -17.06 8.02
CA GLY A 85 -12.51 -18.44 7.77
C GLY A 85 -12.03 -18.69 6.34
N LYS A 86 -11.56 -17.65 5.65
CA LYS A 86 -11.14 -17.68 4.24
C LYS A 86 -9.61 -17.69 4.11
N PRO A 87 -9.07 -18.18 2.98
CA PRO A 87 -7.65 -18.04 2.68
C PRO A 87 -7.23 -16.57 2.70
N GLU A 88 -6.11 -16.28 3.35
CA GLU A 88 -5.49 -14.96 3.30
C GLU A 88 -4.92 -14.69 1.91
N ALA A 89 -5.09 -13.47 1.41
CA ALA A 89 -4.39 -13.02 0.22
C ALA A 89 -2.88 -12.93 0.51
N GLU A 90 -2.05 -13.39 -0.43
CA GLU A 90 -0.61 -13.18 -0.38
C GLU A 90 -0.30 -11.68 -0.50
N PRO A 91 0.61 -11.12 0.32
CA PRO A 91 1.03 -9.72 0.19
C PRO A 91 1.63 -9.42 -1.18
N ASP A 92 1.47 -8.20 -1.69
CA ASP A 92 2.16 -7.81 -2.91
C ASP A 92 3.69 -7.74 -2.63
N PRO A 93 4.52 -8.52 -3.35
CA PRO A 93 5.94 -8.62 -3.05
C PRO A 93 6.69 -7.31 -3.31
N VAL A 94 6.23 -6.48 -4.25
CA VAL A 94 6.83 -5.18 -4.56
C VAL A 94 6.52 -4.19 -3.44
N LEU A 95 5.25 -4.12 -3.01
CA LEU A 95 4.84 -3.22 -1.93
C LEU A 95 5.47 -3.63 -0.59
N THR A 96 5.55 -4.93 -0.32
CA THR A 96 6.26 -5.47 0.85
C THR A 96 7.74 -5.06 0.83
N ALA A 97 8.44 -5.27 -0.28
CA ALA A 97 9.85 -4.93 -0.38
C ALA A 97 10.10 -3.41 -0.27
N LEU A 98 9.20 -2.60 -0.85
CA LEU A 98 9.26 -1.14 -0.74
C LEU A 98 9.04 -0.66 0.71
N ARG A 99 8.02 -1.18 1.39
CA ARG A 99 7.75 -0.86 2.80
C ARG A 99 8.91 -1.26 3.70
N ASP A 100 9.44 -2.47 3.53
CA ASP A 100 10.58 -2.93 4.34
C ASP A 100 11.84 -2.09 4.06
N ALA A 101 12.03 -1.63 2.83
CA ALA A 101 13.14 -0.75 2.48
C ALA A 101 13.02 0.64 3.12
N LEU A 102 11.80 1.19 3.19
CA LEU A 102 11.53 2.48 3.83
C LEU A 102 11.61 2.39 5.36
N GLU A 103 11.12 1.30 5.96
CA GLU A 103 11.20 1.04 7.40
C GLU A 103 12.65 1.00 7.90
N HIS A 104 13.56 0.46 7.09
CA HIS A 104 14.97 0.31 7.43
C HIS A 104 15.87 1.30 6.68
N LEU A 105 15.32 2.41 6.20
CA LEU A 105 16.08 3.37 5.40
C LEU A 105 17.23 4.01 6.20
N ASP A 106 17.11 4.12 7.52
CA ASP A 106 18.13 4.62 8.44
C ASP A 106 19.41 3.75 8.48
N ASP A 107 19.27 2.46 8.17
CA ASP A 107 20.38 1.51 8.08
C ASP A 107 21.02 1.45 6.66
N ALA A 108 20.57 2.29 5.72
CA ALA A 108 21.03 2.24 4.32
C ALA A 108 22.36 2.95 4.11
N VAL A 109 23.08 2.54 3.07
CA VAL A 109 24.16 3.36 2.52
C VAL A 109 23.52 4.37 1.57
N LEU A 110 23.67 5.65 1.91
CA LEU A 110 23.13 6.78 1.16
C LEU A 110 24.22 7.36 0.27
N ASP A 111 23.93 7.49 -1.02
CA ASP A 111 24.81 8.12 -2.01
C ASP A 111 23.97 8.99 -2.94
N GLU A 112 24.16 10.31 -2.85
CA GLU A 112 23.33 11.32 -3.52
C GLU A 112 21.82 11.05 -3.32
N ASP A 113 21.13 10.65 -4.39
CA ASP A 113 19.70 10.36 -4.42
C ASP A 113 19.37 8.86 -4.34
N ILE A 114 20.34 8.01 -3.99
CA ILE A 114 20.19 6.56 -3.96
C ILE A 114 20.44 6.02 -2.56
N ALA A 115 19.52 5.17 -2.09
CA ALA A 115 19.73 4.31 -0.94
C ALA A 115 20.02 2.88 -1.40
N SER A 116 21.07 2.28 -0.85
CA SER A 116 21.51 0.92 -1.20
C SER A 116 21.82 0.10 0.05
N ALA A 117 21.82 -1.24 -0.11
CA ALA A 117 22.14 -2.13 0.98
C ALA A 117 23.62 -2.05 1.34
N GLY A 118 23.95 -1.74 2.61
CA GLY A 118 25.32 -1.77 3.09
C GLY A 118 25.95 -3.17 3.10
N PRO A 119 27.27 -3.26 3.35
CA PRO A 119 28.00 -4.53 3.39
C PRO A 119 27.61 -5.44 4.59
N GLY A 120 26.84 -4.93 5.55
CA GLY A 120 26.37 -5.67 6.73
C GLY A 120 25.14 -6.55 6.50
N LYS A 121 24.59 -7.09 7.60
CA LYS A 121 23.28 -7.79 7.59
C LYS A 121 22.08 -6.84 7.62
N GLY A 122 22.31 -5.55 7.91
CA GLY A 122 21.31 -4.49 7.81
C GLY A 122 20.83 -4.35 6.35
N ASN A 123 19.55 -4.05 6.17
CA ASN A 123 18.94 -3.80 4.87
C ASN A 123 18.86 -4.95 3.85
N ARG A 124 18.42 -6.13 4.31
CA ARG A 124 18.01 -7.22 3.39
C ARG A 124 16.85 -6.82 2.46
N ALA A 125 16.02 -5.86 2.87
CA ALA A 125 14.89 -5.36 2.11
C ALA A 125 15.31 -4.66 0.82
N LEU A 126 16.29 -3.73 0.90
CA LEU A 126 16.84 -3.04 -0.27
C LEU A 126 17.38 -4.03 -1.32
N ARG A 127 17.98 -5.16 -0.91
CA ARG A 127 18.48 -6.19 -1.84
C ARG A 127 17.37 -6.91 -2.62
N ARG A 128 16.13 -6.89 -2.12
CA ARG A 128 14.96 -7.48 -2.79
C ARG A 128 14.33 -6.53 -3.80
N LEU A 129 14.68 -5.25 -3.77
CA LEU A 129 14.21 -4.29 -4.76
C LEU A 129 14.86 -4.56 -6.13
N PRO A 130 14.15 -4.24 -7.24
CA PRO A 130 14.76 -4.17 -8.56
C PRO A 130 16.02 -3.29 -8.54
N GLY A 131 17.16 -3.83 -8.99
CA GLY A 131 18.43 -3.10 -8.97
C GLY A 131 19.10 -3.00 -7.58
N SER A 132 18.51 -3.58 -6.54
CA SER A 132 19.01 -3.54 -5.15
C SER A 132 19.20 -2.13 -4.58
N GLN A 133 18.42 -1.18 -5.09
CA GLN A 133 18.51 0.25 -4.81
C GLN A 133 17.12 0.86 -4.70
N LEU A 134 17.02 1.94 -3.94
CA LEU A 134 15.83 2.76 -3.79
C LEU A 134 16.20 4.20 -4.16
N TYR A 135 15.45 4.83 -5.06
CA TYR A 135 15.63 6.25 -5.33
C TYR A 135 14.98 7.05 -4.19
N ILE A 136 15.75 7.90 -3.52
CA ILE A 136 15.32 8.74 -2.40
C ILE A 136 15.24 10.23 -2.75
N GLY A 137 15.76 10.61 -3.91
CA GLY A 137 15.57 11.96 -4.45
C GLY A 137 14.13 12.19 -4.90
N THR A 138 13.82 13.45 -5.20
CA THR A 138 12.50 13.88 -5.71
C THR A 138 12.55 14.30 -7.18
N PHE A 139 13.75 14.50 -7.72
CA PHE A 139 14.02 14.95 -9.08
C PHE A 139 14.07 13.77 -10.06
N GLY A 140 13.94 14.02 -11.37
CA GLY A 140 14.28 13.06 -12.44
C GLY A 140 13.36 11.84 -12.65
N SER A 141 12.67 11.32 -11.63
CA SER A 141 11.73 10.19 -11.76
C SER A 141 10.31 10.56 -11.35
N HIS A 142 9.37 10.32 -12.25
CA HIS A 142 7.93 10.45 -11.96
C HIS A 142 7.41 9.26 -11.14
N ARG A 143 8.11 8.12 -11.17
CA ARG A 143 7.81 6.96 -10.33
C ARG A 143 8.20 7.22 -8.88
N MET A 144 7.32 6.82 -7.96
CA MET A 144 7.60 6.81 -6.53
C MET A 144 8.80 5.92 -6.25
N PHE A 145 9.80 6.52 -5.60
CA PHE A 145 11.07 5.89 -5.26
C PHE A 145 11.78 5.18 -6.43
N GLY A 146 11.52 5.62 -7.67
CA GLY A 146 12.08 5.03 -8.90
C GLY A 146 11.47 3.68 -9.31
N LEU A 147 10.48 3.17 -8.57
CA LEU A 147 10.00 1.79 -8.71
C LEU A 147 8.58 1.68 -9.25
N VAL A 148 7.66 2.46 -8.69
CA VAL A 148 6.21 2.24 -8.89
C VAL A 148 5.49 3.53 -9.21
N ASP A 149 4.47 3.45 -10.06
CA ASP A 149 3.55 4.55 -10.31
C ASP A 149 2.55 4.68 -9.14
N PRO A 150 2.24 5.88 -8.62
CA PRO A 150 1.17 6.04 -7.63
C PRO A 150 -0.16 5.36 -8.01
N GLU A 151 -0.55 5.40 -9.30
CA GLU A 151 -1.78 4.76 -9.77
C GLU A 151 -1.68 3.23 -9.78
N ASP A 152 -0.47 2.70 -10.00
CA ASP A 152 -0.20 1.27 -9.89
C ASP A 152 -0.32 0.80 -8.44
N ILE A 153 0.06 1.62 -7.45
CA ILE A 153 -0.14 1.33 -6.03
C ILE A 153 -1.64 1.24 -5.73
N GLU A 154 -2.42 2.23 -6.15
CA GLU A 154 -3.88 2.22 -5.94
C GLU A 154 -4.52 0.96 -6.52
N ARG A 155 -4.19 0.66 -7.78
CA ARG A 155 -4.75 -0.50 -8.48
C ARG A 155 -4.39 -1.81 -7.76
N ARG A 156 -3.14 -1.97 -7.33
CA ARG A 156 -2.68 -3.16 -6.59
C ARG A 156 -3.35 -3.27 -5.22
N ALA A 157 -3.40 -2.17 -4.48
CA ALA A 157 -4.01 -2.09 -3.16
C ALA A 157 -5.52 -2.42 -3.19
N LEU A 158 -6.26 -1.85 -4.13
CA LEU A 158 -7.70 -2.05 -4.25
C LEU A 158 -8.09 -3.40 -4.91
N ALA A 159 -7.19 -4.02 -5.69
CA ALA A 159 -7.40 -5.39 -6.17
C ALA A 159 -7.56 -6.39 -5.00
N ILE A 160 -6.91 -6.12 -3.87
CA ILE A 160 -6.98 -6.96 -2.67
C ILE A 160 -8.35 -6.82 -1.99
N VAL A 161 -8.93 -5.61 -1.97
CA VAL A 161 -10.28 -5.34 -1.46
C VAL A 161 -11.34 -6.02 -2.33
N THR A 162 -11.29 -5.82 -3.64
CA THR A 162 -12.26 -6.44 -4.58
C THR A 162 -12.22 -7.97 -4.56
N THR A 163 -11.06 -8.56 -4.26
CA THR A 163 -10.96 -10.00 -4.01
C THR A 163 -11.67 -10.40 -2.73
N ALA A 164 -11.56 -9.61 -1.65
CA ALA A 164 -12.26 -9.85 -0.40
C ALA A 164 -13.80 -9.76 -0.55
N ASP A 165 -14.29 -8.75 -1.27
CA ASP A 165 -15.73 -8.57 -1.58
C ASP A 165 -16.24 -9.73 -2.45
N ARG A 166 -15.47 -10.14 -3.46
CA ARG A 166 -15.82 -11.29 -4.30
C ARG A 166 -15.89 -12.58 -3.49
N LEU A 167 -14.97 -12.77 -2.55
CA LEU A 167 -15.01 -13.93 -1.66
C LEU A 167 -16.24 -13.88 -0.73
N GLU A 168 -16.67 -12.70 -0.28
CA GLU A 168 -17.93 -12.49 0.46
C GLU A 168 -19.13 -12.95 -0.34
N GLN A 169 -19.30 -12.44 -1.56
CA GLN A 169 -20.37 -12.87 -2.46
C GLN A 169 -20.37 -14.39 -2.69
N GLN A 170 -19.20 -14.99 -2.92
CA GLN A 170 -19.10 -16.45 -3.11
C GLN A 170 -19.49 -17.25 -1.87
N ALA A 171 -19.23 -16.74 -0.67
CA ALA A 171 -19.62 -17.39 0.57
C ALA A 171 -21.14 -17.29 0.81
N GLU A 172 -21.74 -16.13 0.51
CA GLU A 172 -23.19 -15.95 0.55
C GLU A 172 -23.89 -16.85 -0.46
N ASP A 173 -23.40 -16.91 -1.69
CA ASP A 173 -23.94 -17.77 -2.75
C ASP A 173 -23.88 -19.25 -2.36
N TYR A 174 -22.77 -19.69 -1.74
CA TYR A 174 -22.61 -21.05 -1.24
C TYR A 174 -23.58 -21.38 -0.09
N VAL A 175 -23.76 -20.47 0.87
CA VAL A 175 -24.74 -20.66 1.96
C VAL A 175 -26.16 -20.68 1.40
N HIS A 176 -26.48 -19.83 0.43
CA HIS A 176 -27.78 -19.82 -0.23
C HIS A 176 -28.05 -21.13 -0.99
N ASP A 177 -27.05 -21.68 -1.67
CA ASP A 177 -27.12 -22.97 -2.35
C ASP A 177 -27.30 -24.15 -1.38
N LEU A 178 -26.59 -24.16 -0.25
CA LEU A 178 -26.81 -25.14 0.83
C LEU A 178 -28.24 -25.05 1.40
N MET A 179 -28.76 -23.84 1.64
CA MET A 179 -30.14 -23.65 2.08
C MET A 179 -31.15 -24.14 1.04
N ALA A 180 -30.92 -23.86 -0.24
CA ALA A 180 -31.78 -24.32 -1.33
C ALA A 180 -31.81 -25.85 -1.46
N ARG A 181 -30.73 -26.53 -1.07
CA ARG A 181 -30.64 -28.00 -1.02
C ARG A 181 -31.17 -28.61 0.28
N GLY A 182 -31.55 -27.81 1.27
CA GLY A 182 -31.96 -28.28 2.60
C GLY A 182 -30.81 -28.85 3.44
N GLU A 183 -29.56 -28.52 3.08
CA GLU A 183 -28.32 -28.96 3.74
C GLU A 183 -27.85 -27.96 4.81
N TRP A 184 -28.63 -26.90 5.06
CA TRP A 184 -28.35 -25.85 6.05
C TRP A 184 -29.58 -25.54 6.94
N PRO A 185 -29.42 -25.35 8.27
CA PRO A 185 -28.16 -25.46 9.00
C PRO A 185 -27.63 -26.90 8.96
N PRO A 186 -26.31 -27.12 9.07
CA PRO A 186 -25.78 -28.46 9.13
C PRO A 186 -26.48 -29.13 10.31
N GLY A 187 -27.22 -30.20 10.05
CA GLY A 187 -28.06 -30.82 11.05
C GLY A 187 -27.25 -31.02 12.33
N ASP A 188 -27.78 -30.50 13.44
CA ASP A 188 -27.32 -30.88 14.77
C ASP A 188 -27.45 -32.39 14.82
N GLY A 189 -26.35 -33.10 14.57
CA GLY A 189 -26.32 -34.54 14.65
C GLY A 189 -26.86 -34.90 16.00
N ASP A 190 -27.93 -35.70 16.01
CA ASP A 190 -28.63 -36.16 17.19
C ASP A 190 -27.61 -36.46 18.30
N VAL A 191 -27.58 -35.59 19.31
CA VAL A 191 -26.97 -35.91 20.60
C VAL A 191 -27.94 -36.87 21.27
N ASP A 192 -27.98 -38.10 20.75
CA ASP A 192 -28.65 -39.21 21.40
C ASP A 192 -27.80 -39.62 22.62
N GLU A 193 -28.34 -39.23 23.78
CA GLU A 193 -28.18 -39.73 25.17
C GLU A 193 -26.78 -39.88 25.80
#